data_AF-A0AAV1B0H3-F1
#
_entry.id   AF-A0AAV1B0H3-F1
#
_cell.length_a   1.000
_cell.length_b   1.000
_cell.length_c   1.000
_cell.angle_alpha   90.00
_cell.angle_beta   90.00
_cell.angle_gamma   90.00
#
_symmetry.space_group_name_H-M   'P 1'
#
loop_
_entity.id
_entity.type
_entity.pdbx_description
1 polymer ?
#
loop_
_entity_poly.entity_id
_entity_poly.type
_entity_poly.pdbx_seq_one_letter_code
_entity_poly.pdbx_strand_id
1 'polypeptide(L)'
;MWTLHGRCKDFIAYVWNTKVTGCPMFVLNKKLHILNTSLKSWNKNVFGDVHNLVHQSSNNLKLIQESINDYGPTDSLRVQESLAQNDLEMALAKEELF
;
A
#
# COMPACT_ATOMS: atom_id res chain seq x y z
N MET A 1 9.19 -1.27 7.64
CA MET A 1 8.21 -0.51 6.82
C MET A 1 8.77 -0.14 5.45
N TRP A 2 9.59 0.90 5.30
CA TRP A 2 10.19 1.24 3.99
C TRP A 2 11.28 0.26 3.56
N THR A 3 12.16 -0.14 4.47
CA THR A 3 13.32 -1.02 4.20
C THR A 3 12.96 -2.41 3.68
N LEU A 4 11.72 -2.86 3.88
CA LEU A 4 11.22 -4.15 3.40
C LEU A 4 10.76 -4.08 1.93
N HIS A 5 10.46 -2.88 1.43
CA HIS A 5 9.99 -2.69 0.07
C HIS A 5 11.18 -2.69 -0.90
N GLY A 6 11.17 -3.58 -1.90
CA GLY A 6 12.31 -3.77 -2.81
C GLY A 6 12.80 -2.49 -3.52
N ARG A 7 11.89 -1.54 -3.77
CA ARG A 7 12.22 -0.23 -4.40
C ARG A 7 12.65 0.87 -3.43
N CYS A 8 12.79 0.59 -2.13
CA CYS A 8 13.12 1.59 -1.12
C CYS A 8 14.46 2.28 -1.38
N LYS A 9 15.49 1.49 -1.71
CA LYS A 9 16.82 2.01 -2.00
C LYS A 9 16.81 2.95 -3.20
N ASP A 10 16.14 2.54 -4.28
CA ASP A 10 16.02 3.36 -5.49
C ASP A 10 15.23 4.65 -5.22
N PHE A 11 14.15 4.57 -4.44
CA PHE A 11 13.35 5.73 -4.06
C PHE A 11 14.17 6.73 -3.24
N ILE A 12 14.88 6.26 -2.21
CA ILE A 12 15.74 7.11 -1.39
C ILE A 12 16.84 7.74 -2.25
N ALA A 13 17.50 6.97 -3.11
CA ALA A 13 18.55 7.47 -3.99
C ALA A 13 18.03 8.56 -4.96
N TYR A 14 16.86 8.33 -5.56
CA TYR A 14 16.19 9.30 -6.43
C TYR A 14 15.90 10.61 -5.69
N VAL A 15 15.26 10.54 -4.52
CA VAL A 15 14.92 11.73 -3.73
C VAL A 15 16.17 12.44 -3.23
N TRP A 16 17.18 11.69 -2.80
CA TRP A 16 18.45 12.23 -2.31
C TRP A 16 19.24 12.97 -3.40
N ASN A 17 19.08 12.59 -4.67
CA ASN A 17 19.75 13.26 -5.78
C ASN A 17 19.12 14.62 -6.15
N THR A 18 18.07 15.05 -5.44
CA THR A 18 17.48 16.38 -5.62
C THR A 18 18.52 17.48 -5.41
N LYS A 19 18.64 18.39 -6.39
CA LYS A 19 19.57 19.53 -6.32
C LYS A 19 19.11 20.52 -5.26
N VAL A 20 20.00 20.83 -4.33
CA VAL A 20 19.80 21.85 -3.29
C VAL A 20 21.08 22.68 -3.21
N THR A 21 20.94 24.00 -3.29
CA THR A 21 22.06 24.94 -3.24
C THR A 21 22.01 25.72 -1.93
N GLY A 22 23.16 25.94 -1.30
CA GLY A 22 23.29 26.67 -0.04
C GLY A 22 24.53 26.24 0.72
N CYS A 23 24.67 26.72 1.97
CA CYS A 23 25.73 26.21 2.84
C CYS A 23 25.51 24.72 3.16
N PRO A 24 26.57 23.95 3.45
CA PRO A 24 26.46 22.50 3.66
C PRO A 24 25.40 22.11 4.71
N MET A 25 25.30 22.88 5.80
CA MET A 25 24.29 22.67 6.84
C MET A 25 22.86 22.83 6.32
N PHE A 26 22.61 23.84 5.48
CA PHE A 26 21.32 24.06 4.86
C PHE A 26 20.99 22.95 3.85
N VAL A 27 21.96 22.56 3.01
CA VAL A 27 21.80 21.50 2.01
C VAL A 27 21.39 20.19 2.68
N LEU A 28 22.08 19.78 3.75
CA LEU A 28 21.77 18.56 4.48
C LEU A 28 20.36 18.61 5.11
N ASN A 29 20.05 19.68 5.84
CA ASN A 29 18.74 19.83 6.48
C ASN A 29 17.60 19.80 5.46
N LYS A 30 17.76 20.51 4.34
CA LYS A 30 16.75 20.56 3.29
C LYS A 30 16.57 19.20 2.62
N LYS A 31 17.67 18.49 2.33
CA LYS A 31 17.60 17.13 1.76
C LYS A 31 16.90 16.15 2.70
N LEU A 32 17.19 16.19 4.00
CA LEU A 32 16.49 15.36 5.00
C LEU A 32 15.00 15.71 5.07
N HIS A 33 14.65 16.99 5.02
CA HIS A 33 13.25 17.43 5.02
C HIS A 33 12.49 16.96 3.77
N ILE A 34 13.11 17.06 2.59
CA ILE A 34 12.54 16.55 1.34
C ILE A 34 12.35 15.03 1.45
N LEU A 35 13.38 14.30 1.88
CA LEU A 35 13.31 12.85 2.06
C LEU A 35 12.18 12.44 3.00
N ASN A 36 12.05 13.10 4.15
CA ASN A 36 10.99 12.82 5.12
C ASN A 36 9.60 13.06 4.51
N THR A 37 9.41 14.18 3.81
CA THR A 37 8.13 14.49 3.14
C THR A 37 7.80 13.49 2.04
N SER A 38 8.79 13.13 1.22
CA SER A 38 8.65 12.12 0.17
C SER A 38 8.32 10.75 0.75
N LEU A 39 8.96 10.33 1.84
CA LEU A 39 8.67 9.06 2.50
C LEU A 39 7.27 9.04 3.13
N LYS A 40 6.80 10.17 3.71
CA LYS A 40 5.41 10.30 4.18
C LYS A 40 4.40 10.19 3.03
N SER A 41 4.67 10.84 1.89
CA SER A 41 3.83 10.73 0.70
C SER A 41 3.85 9.31 0.14
N TRP A 42 5.03 8.67 0.12
CA TRP A 42 5.17 7.28 -0.31
C TRP A 42 4.39 6.32 0.59
N ASN A 43 4.39 6.58 1.91
CA ASN A 43 3.56 5.84 2.86
C ASN A 43 2.08 5.91 2.48
N LYS A 44 1.56 7.12 2.23
CA LYS A 44 0.16 7.32 1.85
C LYS A 44 -0.19 6.75 0.48
N ASN A 45 0.69 6.84 -0.51
CA ASN A 45 0.36 6.48 -1.89
C ASN A 45 0.58 4.99 -2.19
N VAL A 46 1.58 4.36 -1.57
CA VAL A 46 1.95 2.97 -1.87
C VAL A 46 1.44 2.01 -0.81
N PHE A 47 1.39 2.44 0.45
CA PHE A 47 0.83 1.62 1.53
C PHE A 47 -0.62 1.99 1.84
N GLY A 48 -1.02 3.24 1.60
CA GLY A 48 -2.41 3.66 1.77
C GLY A 48 -2.85 3.65 3.22
N ASP A 49 -4.16 3.70 3.41
CA ASP A 49 -4.81 3.30 4.66
C ASP A 49 -5.05 1.79 4.58
N VAL A 50 -4.13 1.02 5.15
CA VAL A 50 -4.15 -0.44 5.11
C VAL A 50 -5.42 -0.98 5.77
N HIS A 51 -5.89 -0.32 6.83
CA HIS A 51 -7.13 -0.70 7.50
C HIS A 51 -8.35 -0.50 6.59
N ASN A 52 -8.39 0.62 5.87
CA ASN A 52 -9.43 0.85 4.86
C ASN A 52 -9.33 -0.15 3.68
N LEU A 53 -8.11 -0.55 3.28
CA LEU A 53 -7.92 -1.59 2.25
C LEU A 53 -8.50 -2.94 2.71
N VAL A 54 -8.17 -3.38 3.94
CA VAL A 54 -8.73 -4.61 4.53
C VAL A 54 -10.25 -4.51 4.62
N HIS A 55 -10.78 -3.38 5.09
CA HIS A 55 -12.22 -3.15 5.17
C HIS A 55 -12.90 -3.24 3.79
N GLN A 56 -12.32 -2.64 2.75
CA GLN A 56 -12.84 -2.72 1.38
C GLN A 56 -12.79 -4.13 0.82
N SER A 57 -11.67 -4.84 0.94
CA SER A 57 -11.54 -6.24 0.49
C SER A 57 -12.51 -7.16 1.23
N SER A 58 -12.66 -6.99 2.54
CA SER A 58 -13.62 -7.74 3.37
C SER A 58 -15.06 -7.47 2.94
N ASN A 59 -15.43 -6.20 2.71
CA ASN A 59 -16.75 -5.85 2.24
C ASN A 59 -17.05 -6.40 0.83
N ASN A 60 -16.05 -6.39 -0.07
CA ASN A 60 -16.19 -6.97 -1.40
C ASN A 60 -16.44 -8.49 -1.33
N LEU A 61 -15.67 -9.20 -0.49
CA LEU A 61 -15.88 -10.63 -0.25
C LEU A 61 -17.29 -10.89 0.31
N LYS A 62 -17.73 -10.08 1.28
CA LYS A 62 -19.08 -10.19 1.85
C LYS A 62 -20.18 -10.04 0.79
N LEU A 63 -20.09 -9.05 -0.10
CA LEU A 63 -21.06 -8.83 -1.16
C LEU A 63 -21.13 -10.02 -2.14
N ILE A 64 -19.99 -10.63 -2.45
CA ILE A 64 -19.93 -11.83 -3.29
C ILE A 64 -20.56 -13.03 -2.57
N GLN A 65 -20.27 -13.18 -1.27
CA GLN A 65 -20.87 -14.23 -0.42
C GLN A 65 -22.40 -14.09 -0.33
N GLU A 66 -22.90 -12.86 -0.17
CA GLU A 66 -24.33 -12.53 -0.17
C GLU A 66 -24.97 -12.86 -1.52
N SER A 67 -24.29 -12.52 -2.63
CA SER A 67 -24.75 -12.87 -3.98
C SER A 67 -24.81 -14.39 -4.21
N ILE A 68 -23.86 -15.15 -3.68
CA ILE A 68 -23.88 -16.62 -3.73
C ILE A 68 -25.06 -17.18 -2.92
N ASN A 69 -25.37 -16.56 -1.78
CA ASN A 69 -26.47 -16.98 -0.92
C ASN A 69 -27.85 -16.71 -1.55
N ASP A 70 -28.01 -15.59 -2.25
CA ASP A 70 -29.28 -15.19 -2.88
C ASP A 70 -29.55 -15.92 -4.21
N TYR A 71 -28.52 -16.09 -5.06
CA TYR A 71 -28.67 -16.62 -6.42
C TYR A 71 -28.16 -18.05 -6.59
N GLY A 72 -27.53 -18.62 -5.56
CA GLY A 72 -26.87 -19.92 -5.60
C GLY A 72 -25.46 -19.88 -6.20
N PRO A 73 -24.62 -20.89 -5.91
CA PRO A 73 -23.23 -20.92 -6.33
C PRO A 73 -23.10 -21.22 -7.83
N THR A 74 -22.83 -20.18 -8.62
CA THR A 74 -22.46 -20.29 -10.04
C THR A 74 -20.94 -20.36 -10.17
N ASP A 75 -20.42 -21.05 -11.18
CA ASP A 75 -18.98 -21.22 -11.43
C ASP A 75 -18.23 -19.87 -11.48
N SER A 76 -18.82 -18.88 -12.16
CA SER A 76 -18.28 -17.50 -12.21
C SER A 76 -18.22 -16.82 -10.84
N LEU A 77 -19.20 -17.05 -9.95
CA LEU A 77 -19.22 -16.47 -8.61
C LEU A 77 -18.18 -17.13 -7.70
N ARG A 78 -17.94 -18.44 -7.86
CA ARG A 78 -16.88 -19.16 -7.14
C ARG A 78 -15.48 -18.66 -7.50
N VAL A 79 -15.26 -18.36 -8.78
CA VAL A 79 -14.00 -17.75 -9.24
C VAL A 79 -13.84 -16.35 -8.63
N GLN A 80 -14.90 -15.54 -8.63
CA GLN A 80 -14.86 -14.20 -8.01
C GLN A 80 -14.64 -14.25 -6.50
N GLU A 81 -15.25 -15.20 -5.80
CA GLU A 81 -15.03 -15.44 -4.37
C GLU A 81 -13.57 -15.79 -4.08
N SER A 82 -12.98 -16.71 -4.87
CA SER A 82 -11.57 -17.10 -4.71
C SER A 82 -10.61 -15.93 -4.94
N LEU A 83 -10.89 -15.07 -5.92
CA LEU A 83 -10.10 -13.86 -6.16
C LEU A 83 -10.23 -12.87 -5.00
N ALA A 84 -11.46 -12.62 -4.52
CA ALA A 84 -11.70 -11.71 -3.40
C ALA A 84 -11.08 -12.22 -2.08
N GLN A 85 -11.04 -13.54 -1.87
CA GLN A 85 -10.33 -14.16 -0.74
C GLN A 85 -8.83 -13.89 -0.81
N ASN A 86 -8.21 -14.14 -1.97
CA ASN A 86 -6.79 -13.86 -2.16
C ASN A 86 -6.46 -12.37 -1.99
N ASP A 87 -7.32 -11.47 -2.49
CA ASP A 87 -7.18 -10.03 -2.29
C ASP A 87 -7.28 -9.61 -0.82
N LEU A 88 -8.15 -10.26 -0.04
CA LEU A 88 -8.24 -10.06 1.40
C LEU A 88 -7.00 -10.60 2.13
N GLU A 89 -6.52 -11.79 1.79
CA GLU A 89 -5.29 -12.36 2.36
C GLU A 89 -4.08 -11.47 2.08
N MET A 90 -3.94 -10.95 0.87
CA MET A 90 -2.88 -10.00 0.54
C MET A 90 -3.02 -8.68 1.32
N ALA A 91 -4.23 -8.22 1.62
CA ALA A 91 -4.47 -7.03 2.42
C ALA A 91 -4.15 -7.26 3.91
N LEU A 92 -4.51 -8.43 4.46
CA LEU A 92 -4.19 -8.83 5.84
C LEU A 92 -2.70 -9.05 6.04
N ALA A 93 -2.03 -9.75 5.12
CA ALA A 93 -0.58 -9.93 5.15
C ALA A 93 0.17 -8.58 5.08
N LYS A 94 -0.42 -7.59 4.39
CA LYS A 94 0.04 -6.20 4.47
C LYS A 94 -0.18 -5.67 5.88
N GLU A 95 -1.39 -5.71 6.43
CA GLU A 95 -1.70 -5.24 7.79
C GLU A 95 -0.78 -5.82 8.87
N GLU A 96 -0.46 -7.12 8.84
CA GLU A 96 0.45 -7.75 9.81
C GLU A 96 1.90 -7.23 9.75
N LEU A 97 2.32 -6.65 8.63
CA LEU A 97 3.63 -6.04 8.44
C LEU A 97 3.67 -4.56 8.88
N PHE A 98 2.52 -3.97 9.28
CA PHE A 98 2.33 -2.55 9.57
C PHE A 98 1.85 -2.27 10.99
#